data_AF-A0A679JE60-F1
#
_entry.id   AF-A0A679JE60-F1
#
_cell.length_a   1.000
_cell.length_b   1.000
_cell.length_c   1.000
_cell.angle_alpha   90.00
_cell.angle_beta   90.00
_cell.angle_gamma   90.00
#
_symmetry.space_group_name_H-M   'P 1'
#
loop_
_entity.id
_entity.type
_entity.pdbx_description
1 polymer ?
#
loop_
_entity_poly.entity_id
_entity_poly.type
_entity_poly.pdbx_seq_one_letter_code
_entity_poly.pdbx_strand_id
1 'polypeptide(L)'
;MDEAGTVGLFGGQRSIWVRPGSRNYAPAVDAALKAEIAGARIVVEAGDLAKSAPLRTLCEKSTRALALPCYADDERALAELIDRTLQENGQRIAREARDILAMSLGGDRRASLSEIEKLALYARGQTEITLDDVEAVISDVAGSVLNTLIDAAFVGRGEEVERDYRRFRHEGMDPSIMLGSALRHALTLLSTRIAGEGQSQSMMVGNWRGLHFRRKAIVEAQLGRWSPVALRHAVQLLQEAVLACRRAQPDLAHAHASATLLRIATEAARRRG
;
A
#
# COMPACT_ATOMS: atom_id res chain seq x y z
N MET A 1 20.10 -26.52 -22.81
CA MET A 1 20.52 -27.93 -22.71
C MET A 1 21.97 -28.02 -22.29
N ASP A 2 22.86 -27.27 -22.93
CA ASP A 2 24.29 -27.21 -22.61
C ASP A 2 24.56 -26.96 -21.13
N GLU A 3 23.90 -25.96 -20.54
CA GLU A 3 24.05 -25.64 -19.11
C GLU A 3 23.58 -26.80 -18.20
N ALA A 4 22.53 -27.52 -18.60
CA ALA A 4 21.96 -28.62 -17.84
C ALA A 4 22.81 -29.90 -17.92
N GLY A 5 23.44 -30.15 -19.08
CA GLY A 5 24.33 -31.30 -19.30
C GLY A 5 25.77 -31.09 -18.83
N THR A 6 26.12 -29.89 -18.34
CA THR A 6 27.48 -29.58 -17.92
C THR A 6 27.84 -30.30 -16.62
N VAL A 7 28.94 -31.05 -16.64
CA VAL A 7 29.51 -31.72 -15.45
C VAL A 7 30.34 -30.71 -14.65
N GLY A 8 30.08 -30.60 -13.35
CA GLY A 8 30.82 -29.69 -12.48
C GLY A 8 32.26 -30.15 -12.26
N LEU A 9 33.22 -29.27 -12.59
CA LEU A 9 34.66 -29.53 -12.44
C LEU A 9 35.13 -29.75 -11.00
N PHE A 10 34.39 -29.25 -10.01
CA PHE A 10 34.78 -29.27 -8.58
C PHE A 10 33.87 -30.14 -7.70
N GLY A 11 33.06 -31.00 -8.31
CA GLY A 11 32.03 -31.77 -7.60
C GLY A 11 30.87 -30.91 -7.09
N GLY A 12 29.88 -31.56 -6.45
CA GLY A 12 28.68 -30.93 -5.91
C GLY A 12 27.47 -30.91 -6.88
N GLN A 13 26.27 -30.78 -6.30
CA GLN A 13 25.04 -30.64 -7.09
C GLN A 13 24.87 -29.18 -7.52
N ARG A 14 24.76 -28.95 -8.83
CA ARG A 14 24.48 -27.64 -9.42
C ARG A 14 22.99 -27.30 -9.33
N SER A 15 22.66 -26.02 -9.25
CA SER A 15 21.28 -25.53 -9.30
C SER A 15 21.13 -24.54 -10.46
N ILE A 16 20.15 -24.78 -11.32
CA ILE A 16 19.85 -23.94 -12.49
C ILE A 16 18.48 -23.31 -12.25
N TRP A 17 18.42 -21.99 -12.21
CA TRP A 17 17.17 -21.25 -12.11
C TRP A 17 16.81 -20.63 -13.46
N VAL A 18 15.70 -21.07 -14.03
CA VAL A 18 15.14 -20.53 -15.26
C VAL A 18 14.04 -19.54 -14.89
N ARG A 19 14.27 -18.27 -15.20
CA ARG A 19 13.31 -17.19 -14.97
C ARG A 19 12.41 -16.98 -16.18
N PRO A 20 11.16 -16.54 -15.99
CA PRO A 20 10.24 -16.30 -17.08
C PRO A 20 10.77 -15.16 -17.96
N GLY A 21 10.69 -15.36 -19.27
CA GLY A 21 11.00 -14.36 -20.28
C GLY A 21 9.98 -14.39 -21.43
N SER A 22 10.20 -13.61 -22.47
CA SER A 22 9.28 -13.53 -23.62
C SER A 22 9.30 -14.77 -24.52
N ARG A 23 10.31 -15.64 -24.40
CA ARG A 23 10.46 -16.84 -25.24
C ARG A 23 9.82 -18.07 -24.60
N ASN A 24 9.21 -18.92 -25.42
CA ASN A 24 8.71 -20.22 -24.98
C ASN A 24 9.88 -21.18 -24.70
N TYR A 25 10.04 -21.60 -23.45
CA TYR A 25 11.07 -22.54 -23.01
C TYR A 25 10.53 -23.95 -22.71
N ALA A 26 9.24 -24.23 -22.96
CA ALA A 26 8.68 -25.57 -22.81
C ALA A 26 9.43 -26.66 -23.61
N PRO A 27 9.90 -26.42 -24.86
CA PRO A 27 10.68 -27.42 -25.58
C PRO A 27 12.03 -27.76 -24.91
N ALA A 28 12.67 -26.77 -24.29
CA ALA A 28 13.92 -26.98 -23.58
C ALA A 28 13.70 -27.77 -22.28
N VAL A 29 12.58 -27.53 -21.59
CA VAL A 29 12.17 -28.31 -20.41
C VAL A 29 11.83 -29.74 -20.81
N ASP A 30 11.15 -29.96 -21.93
CA ASP A 30 10.83 -31.31 -22.43
C ASP A 30 12.10 -32.11 -22.75
N ALA A 31 13.06 -31.48 -23.43
CA ALA A 31 14.36 -32.07 -23.67
C ALA A 31 15.11 -32.41 -22.37
N ALA A 32 15.05 -31.53 -21.36
CA ALA A 32 15.67 -31.78 -20.06
C ALA A 32 15.00 -32.93 -19.29
N LEU A 33 13.67 -33.06 -19.35
CA LEU A 33 12.94 -34.16 -18.70
C LEU A 33 13.20 -35.52 -19.36
N LYS A 34 13.54 -35.55 -20.65
CA LYS A 34 13.88 -36.77 -21.38
C LYS A 34 15.35 -37.16 -21.23
N ALA A 35 16.25 -36.19 -21.01
CA ALA A 35 17.68 -36.44 -20.84
C ALA A 35 18.04 -36.98 -19.45
N GLU A 36 19.09 -37.80 -19.34
CA GLU A 36 19.69 -38.14 -18.05
C GLU A 36 20.61 -37.00 -17.59
N ILE A 37 20.08 -36.11 -16.75
CA ILE A 37 20.84 -35.00 -16.18
C ILE A 37 21.31 -35.43 -14.79
N ALA A 38 22.58 -35.83 -14.69
CA ALA A 38 23.23 -36.14 -13.42
C ALA A 38 23.81 -34.86 -12.81
N GLY A 39 23.52 -34.62 -11.52
CA GLY A 39 24.21 -33.59 -10.75
C GLY A 39 23.69 -32.15 -10.92
N ALA A 40 22.50 -31.93 -11.50
CA ALA A 40 21.87 -30.61 -11.54
C ALA A 40 20.39 -30.65 -11.11
N ARG A 41 19.98 -29.70 -10.27
CA ARG A 41 18.57 -29.40 -9.96
C ARG A 41 18.12 -28.21 -10.79
N ILE A 42 16.96 -28.31 -11.42
CA ILE A 42 16.42 -27.23 -12.26
C ILE A 42 15.16 -26.70 -11.61
N VAL A 43 15.14 -25.40 -11.34
CA VAL A 43 13.95 -24.66 -10.87
C VAL A 43 13.48 -23.79 -12.02
N VAL A 44 12.22 -23.99 -12.42
CA VAL A 44 11.59 -23.21 -13.49
C VAL A 44 10.53 -22.32 -12.86
N GLU A 45 10.72 -21.02 -12.96
CA GLU A 45 9.73 -20.02 -12.56
C GLU A 45 8.86 -19.67 -13.77
N ALA A 46 7.54 -19.66 -13.56
CA ALA A 46 6.57 -19.24 -14.57
C ALA A 46 5.56 -18.27 -13.93
N GLY A 47 4.95 -17.44 -14.77
CA GLY A 47 3.79 -16.64 -14.36
C GLY A 47 2.53 -17.48 -14.20
N ASP A 48 1.37 -16.84 -14.25
CA ASP A 48 0.09 -17.56 -14.19
C ASP A 48 -0.13 -18.40 -15.47
N LEU A 49 -0.18 -19.72 -15.30
CA LEU A 49 -0.32 -20.68 -16.39
C LEU A 49 -1.68 -21.37 -16.32
N ALA A 50 -2.48 -21.20 -17.36
CA ALA A 50 -3.70 -21.98 -17.57
C ALA A 50 -3.40 -23.49 -17.56
N LYS A 51 -4.38 -24.31 -17.16
CA LYS A 51 -4.24 -25.79 -17.11
C LYS A 51 -3.78 -26.40 -18.45
N SER A 52 -4.15 -25.79 -19.58
CA SER A 52 -3.77 -26.20 -20.93
C SER A 52 -2.39 -25.72 -21.38
N ALA A 53 -1.69 -24.91 -20.58
CA ALA A 53 -0.38 -24.37 -20.95
C ALA A 53 0.61 -25.53 -21.17
N PRO A 54 1.36 -25.56 -22.29
CA PRO A 54 2.25 -26.67 -22.62
C PRO A 54 3.30 -26.95 -21.54
N LEU A 55 3.92 -25.90 -20.99
CA LEU A 55 4.91 -26.04 -19.92
C LEU A 55 4.31 -26.68 -18.66
N ARG A 56 3.13 -26.23 -18.25
CA ARG A 56 2.42 -26.76 -17.08
C ARG A 56 2.07 -28.23 -17.28
N THR A 57 1.45 -28.55 -18.42
CA THR A 57 1.03 -29.91 -18.75
C THR A 57 2.21 -30.87 -18.82
N LEU A 58 3.33 -30.42 -19.38
CA LEU A 58 4.57 -31.18 -19.46
C LEU A 58 5.12 -31.53 -18.07
N CYS A 59 5.20 -30.54 -17.18
CA CYS A 59 5.71 -30.74 -15.82
C CYS A 59 4.76 -31.59 -14.96
N GLU A 60 3.45 -31.34 -15.00
CA GLU A 60 2.45 -32.09 -14.21
C GLU A 60 2.36 -33.58 -14.61
N LYS A 61 2.62 -33.92 -15.88
CA LYS A 61 2.57 -35.32 -16.37
C LYS A 61 3.88 -36.08 -16.21
N SER A 62 4.98 -35.41 -15.90
CA SER A 62 6.29 -36.04 -15.81
C SER A 62 6.54 -36.57 -14.40
N THR A 63 7.04 -37.81 -14.28
CA THR A 63 7.52 -38.36 -13.00
C THR A 63 8.84 -37.75 -12.54
N ARG A 64 9.47 -36.91 -13.38
CA ARG A 64 10.77 -36.27 -13.13
C ARG A 64 10.64 -34.78 -12.83
N ALA A 65 9.43 -34.26 -12.69
CA ALA A 65 9.15 -32.87 -12.34
C ALA A 65 8.14 -32.78 -11.20
N LEU A 66 8.19 -31.67 -10.47
CA LEU A 66 7.19 -31.29 -9.49
C LEU A 66 6.65 -29.90 -9.88
N ALA A 67 5.33 -29.82 -10.08
CA ALA A 67 4.65 -28.55 -10.29
C ALA A 67 4.17 -28.01 -8.94
N LEU A 68 4.67 -26.84 -8.55
CA LEU A 68 4.28 -26.14 -7.33
C LEU A 68 3.52 -24.86 -7.69
N PRO A 69 2.18 -24.82 -7.51
CA PRO A 69 1.44 -23.60 -7.76
C PRO A 69 1.70 -22.58 -6.63
N CYS A 70 2.04 -21.34 -7.02
CA CYS A 70 2.21 -20.21 -6.11
C CYS A 70 1.09 -19.20 -6.37
N TYR A 71 -0.01 -19.32 -5.62
CA TYR A 71 -1.14 -18.40 -5.73
C TYR A 71 -0.85 -17.11 -4.96
N ALA A 72 -1.48 -16.01 -5.39
CA ALA A 72 -1.52 -14.79 -4.60
C ALA A 72 -2.24 -15.05 -3.28
N ASP A 73 -1.82 -14.34 -2.23
CA ASP A 73 -2.49 -14.42 -0.94
C ASP A 73 -3.88 -13.78 -1.04
N ASP A 74 -4.90 -14.50 -0.57
CA ASP A 74 -6.20 -13.94 -0.27
C ASP A 74 -6.23 -13.37 1.16
N GLU A 75 -7.34 -12.75 1.57
CA GLU A 75 -7.48 -12.16 2.91
C GLU A 75 -7.19 -13.18 4.03
N ARG A 76 -7.52 -14.44 3.81
CA ARG A 76 -7.28 -15.52 4.77
C ARG A 76 -5.80 -15.89 4.85
N ALA A 77 -5.14 -16.08 3.71
CA ALA A 77 -3.71 -16.38 3.65
C ALA A 77 -2.87 -15.26 4.26
N LEU A 78 -3.31 -14.00 4.13
CA LEU A 78 -2.67 -12.85 4.75
C LEU A 78 -2.86 -12.84 6.28
N ALA A 79 -4.07 -13.14 6.78
CA ALA A 79 -4.31 -13.26 8.21
C ALA A 79 -3.48 -14.39 8.84
N GLU A 80 -3.39 -15.53 8.17
CA GLU A 80 -2.56 -16.67 8.59
C GLU A 80 -1.06 -16.31 8.57
N LEU A 81 -0.60 -15.50 7.60
CA LEU A 81 0.77 -15.00 7.55
C LEU A 81 1.10 -14.11 8.74
N ILE A 82 0.22 -13.16 9.07
CA ILE A 82 0.38 -12.28 10.24
C ILE A 82 0.49 -13.12 11.52
N ASP A 83 -0.46 -14.02 11.74
CA ASP A 83 -0.48 -14.85 12.95
C ASP A 83 0.76 -15.69 13.10
N ARG A 84 1.16 -16.39 12.03
CA ARG A 84 2.34 -17.26 12.06
C ARG A 84 3.60 -16.47 12.39
N THR A 85 3.86 -15.38 11.68
CA THR A 85 5.10 -14.61 11.84
C THR A 85 5.19 -13.95 13.22
N LEU A 86 4.07 -13.45 13.77
CA LEU A 86 4.06 -12.89 15.13
C LEU A 86 4.21 -13.98 16.19
N GLN A 87 3.58 -15.14 15.99
CA GLN A 87 3.70 -16.27 16.91
C GLN A 87 5.12 -16.86 16.95
N GLU A 88 5.83 -16.89 15.82
CA GLU A 88 7.25 -17.25 15.76
C GLU A 88 8.14 -16.34 16.63
N ASN A 89 7.68 -15.11 16.88
CA ASN A 89 8.33 -14.14 17.76
C ASN A 89 7.74 -14.11 19.19
N GLY A 90 6.84 -15.05 19.53
CA GLY A 90 6.20 -15.14 20.85
C GLY A 90 5.15 -14.07 21.12
N GLN A 91 4.66 -13.38 20.08
CA GLN A 91 3.71 -12.29 20.17
C GLN A 91 2.32 -12.72 19.69
N ARG A 92 1.28 -12.14 20.30
CA ARG A 92 -0.10 -12.14 19.77
C ARG A 92 -0.44 -10.75 19.26
N ILE A 93 -1.50 -10.62 18.47
CA ILE A 93 -1.99 -9.32 17.98
C ILE A 93 -3.46 -9.12 18.35
N ALA A 94 -3.78 -7.93 18.87
CA ALA A 94 -5.16 -7.53 19.14
C ALA A 94 -5.97 -7.51 17.83
N ARG A 95 -7.25 -7.86 17.90
CA ARG A 95 -8.12 -7.99 16.71
C ARG A 95 -8.14 -6.72 15.85
N GLU A 96 -8.35 -5.56 16.49
CA GLU A 96 -8.40 -4.27 15.79
C GLU A 96 -7.06 -3.92 15.13
N ALA A 97 -5.94 -4.24 15.79
CA ALA A 97 -4.60 -4.04 15.26
C ALA A 97 -4.32 -4.92 14.04
N ARG A 98 -4.80 -6.17 14.07
CA ARG A 98 -4.71 -7.11 12.95
C ARG A 98 -5.47 -6.62 11.74
N ASP A 99 -6.71 -6.16 11.93
CA ASP A 99 -7.56 -5.71 10.84
C ASP A 99 -6.90 -4.50 10.12
N ILE A 100 -6.36 -3.56 10.89
CA ILE A 100 -5.63 -2.40 10.36
C ILE A 100 -4.33 -2.81 9.66
N LEU A 101 -3.55 -3.72 10.26
CA LEU A 101 -2.33 -4.24 9.64
C LEU A 101 -2.66 -4.90 8.30
N ALA A 102 -3.64 -5.81 8.25
CA ALA A 102 -4.04 -6.50 7.02
C ALA A 102 -4.48 -5.52 5.92
N MET A 103 -5.20 -4.46 6.25
CA MET A 103 -5.59 -3.41 5.31
C MET A 103 -4.40 -2.59 4.76
N SER A 104 -3.30 -2.52 5.51
CA SER A 104 -2.09 -1.79 5.12
C SER A 104 -1.12 -2.60 4.27
N LEU A 105 -1.23 -3.93 4.30
CA LEU A 105 -0.36 -4.84 3.57
C LEU A 105 -0.82 -4.97 2.11
N GLY A 106 0.14 -5.10 1.20
CA GLY A 106 -0.10 -5.18 -0.24
C GLY A 106 -0.24 -6.61 -0.75
N GLY A 107 -0.50 -6.75 -2.06
CA GLY A 107 -0.56 -8.04 -2.74
C GLY A 107 0.79 -8.73 -2.96
N ASP A 108 1.91 -8.08 -2.63
CA ASP A 108 3.24 -8.69 -2.65
C ASP A 108 3.53 -9.34 -1.29
N ARG A 109 3.46 -10.67 -1.24
CA ARG A 109 3.71 -11.45 -0.02
C ARG A 109 5.06 -11.17 0.62
N ARG A 110 6.10 -10.93 -0.17
CA ARG A 110 7.46 -10.68 0.37
C ARG A 110 7.53 -9.31 1.04
N ALA A 111 6.93 -8.30 0.40
CA ALA A 111 6.82 -6.98 1.01
C ALA A 111 5.98 -7.04 2.29
N SER A 112 4.85 -7.76 2.25
CA SER A 112 3.96 -7.92 3.40
C SER A 112 4.65 -8.65 4.56
N LEU A 113 5.40 -9.71 4.28
CA LEU A 113 6.20 -10.41 5.30
C LEU A 113 7.22 -9.46 5.95
N SER A 114 7.94 -8.68 5.15
CA SER A 114 8.94 -7.73 5.66
C SER A 114 8.33 -6.66 6.58
N GLU A 115 7.11 -6.20 6.28
CA GLU A 115 6.38 -5.24 7.13
C GLU A 115 5.93 -5.89 8.45
N ILE A 116 5.48 -7.16 8.41
CA ILE A 116 5.11 -7.91 9.63
C ILE A 116 6.33 -8.20 10.49
N GLU A 117 7.46 -8.60 9.91
CA GLU A 117 8.73 -8.83 10.62
C GLU A 117 9.25 -7.55 11.29
N LYS A 118 9.08 -6.40 10.62
CA LYS A 118 9.42 -5.08 11.18
C LYS A 118 8.57 -4.76 12.41
N LEU A 119 7.27 -5.06 12.37
CA LEU A 119 6.36 -4.90 13.51
C LEU A 119 6.74 -5.82 14.66
N ALA A 120 7.03 -7.09 14.37
CA ALA A 120 7.48 -8.06 15.37
C ALA A 120 8.78 -7.57 16.06
N LEU A 121 9.71 -7.04 15.28
CA LEU A 121 10.97 -6.49 15.77
C LEU A 121 10.76 -5.22 16.61
N TYR A 122 9.87 -4.32 16.19
CA TYR A 122 9.52 -3.11 16.95
C TYR A 122 8.93 -3.45 18.32
N ALA A 123 7.98 -4.39 18.36
CA ALA A 123 7.30 -4.82 19.58
C ALA A 123 8.08 -5.89 20.38
N ARG A 124 9.38 -6.07 20.12
CA ARG A 124 10.17 -7.14 20.74
C ARG A 124 10.17 -7.01 22.26
N GLY A 125 9.84 -8.12 22.93
CA GLY A 125 9.71 -8.17 24.40
C GLY A 125 8.30 -7.90 24.91
N GLN A 126 7.37 -7.47 24.05
CA GLN A 126 5.94 -7.44 24.34
C GLN A 126 5.31 -8.81 24.02
N THR A 127 4.27 -9.19 24.77
CA THR A 127 3.52 -10.44 24.51
C THR A 127 2.31 -10.23 23.61
N GLU A 128 1.85 -8.98 23.46
CA GLU A 128 0.69 -8.61 22.67
C GLU A 128 0.96 -7.30 21.94
N ILE A 129 0.74 -7.29 20.63
CA ILE A 129 0.81 -6.15 19.74
C ILE A 129 -0.54 -5.45 19.73
N THR A 130 -0.52 -4.16 20.04
CA THR A 130 -1.69 -3.30 20.08
C THR A 130 -1.85 -2.49 18.79
N LEU A 131 -2.95 -1.75 18.70
CA LEU A 131 -3.18 -0.84 17.58
C LEU A 131 -2.12 0.27 17.52
N ASP A 132 -1.71 0.81 18.67
CA ASP A 132 -0.69 1.86 18.73
C ASP A 132 0.67 1.37 18.19
N ASP A 133 1.04 0.11 18.41
CA ASP A 133 2.27 -0.48 17.87
C ASP A 133 2.21 -0.63 16.35
N VAL A 134 1.08 -1.07 15.83
CA VAL A 134 0.82 -1.18 14.39
C VAL A 134 0.91 0.19 13.72
N GLU A 135 0.29 1.21 14.33
CA GLU A 135 0.34 2.60 13.84
C GLU A 135 1.74 3.21 13.87
N ALA A 136 2.57 2.83 14.83
CA ALA A 136 3.95 3.30 14.92
C ALA A 136 4.85 2.74 13.80
N VAL A 137 4.49 1.58 13.23
CA VAL A 137 5.35 0.80 12.32
C VAL A 137 4.90 0.83 10.87
N ILE A 138 3.59 0.89 10.59
CA ILE A 138 3.06 0.91 9.23
C ILE A 138 3.68 2.07 8.44
N SER A 139 4.31 1.75 7.31
CA SER A 139 4.99 2.70 6.40
C SER A 139 4.07 3.78 5.79
N ASP A 140 2.77 3.76 6.07
CA ASP A 140 1.85 4.86 5.80
C ASP A 140 1.91 5.96 6.88
N VAL A 141 3.05 6.08 7.59
CA VAL A 141 3.43 7.32 8.28
C VAL A 141 3.32 8.50 7.30
N ALA A 142 3.60 8.33 6.00
CA ALA A 142 3.40 9.40 5.03
C ALA A 142 1.91 9.82 4.91
N GLY A 143 0.96 8.89 4.79
CA GLY A 143 -0.48 9.20 4.76
C GLY A 143 -1.02 9.68 6.10
N SER A 144 -0.62 9.05 7.21
CA SER A 144 -1.03 9.42 8.58
C SER A 144 -0.47 10.77 9.02
N VAL A 145 0.79 11.09 8.67
CA VAL A 145 1.39 12.39 8.97
C VAL A 145 0.87 13.45 8.00
N LEU A 146 0.66 13.16 6.71
CA LEU A 146 0.00 14.10 5.78
C LEU A 146 -1.43 14.46 6.20
N ASN A 147 -2.13 13.56 6.90
CA ASN A 147 -3.45 13.88 7.43
C ASN A 147 -3.41 15.10 8.36
N THR A 148 -2.31 15.38 9.06
CA THR A 148 -2.20 16.59 9.91
C THR A 148 -2.30 17.88 9.09
N LEU A 149 -1.56 17.97 7.98
CA LEU A 149 -1.63 19.09 7.04
C LEU A 149 -3.00 19.19 6.36
N ILE A 150 -3.56 18.06 5.93
CA ILE A 150 -4.86 18.02 5.26
C ILE A 150 -5.96 18.42 6.23
N ASP A 151 -5.96 17.87 7.44
CA ASP A 151 -6.95 18.19 8.46
C ASP A 151 -6.87 19.66 8.88
N ALA A 152 -5.65 20.20 9.04
CA ALA A 152 -5.44 21.62 9.26
C ALA A 152 -6.03 22.48 8.13
N ALA A 153 -5.85 22.08 6.87
CA ALA A 153 -6.42 22.79 5.73
C ALA A 153 -7.96 22.73 5.74
N PHE A 154 -8.55 21.55 5.87
CA PHE A 154 -10.02 21.40 5.81
C PHE A 154 -10.72 21.92 7.07
N VAL A 155 -10.03 22.09 8.19
CA VAL A 155 -10.57 22.75 9.40
C VAL A 155 -10.13 24.22 9.52
N GLY A 156 -9.46 24.77 8.51
CA GLY A 156 -9.17 26.21 8.39
C GLY A 156 -8.11 26.75 9.34
N ARG A 157 -7.11 25.95 9.70
CA ARG A 157 -5.97 26.34 10.54
C ARG A 157 -4.76 26.70 9.67
N GLY A 158 -4.80 27.90 9.08
CA GLY A 158 -3.78 28.36 8.13
C GLY A 158 -2.34 28.32 8.65
N GLU A 159 -2.12 28.68 9.93
CA GLU A 159 -0.78 28.63 10.54
C GLU A 159 -0.22 27.21 10.64
N GLU A 160 -1.07 26.23 10.99
CA GLU A 160 -0.70 24.81 11.01
C GLU A 160 -0.39 24.31 9.60
N VAL A 161 -1.19 24.72 8.60
CA VAL A 161 -0.94 24.40 7.19
C VAL A 161 0.42 24.92 6.73
N GLU A 162 0.75 26.17 7.01
CA GLU A 162 2.03 26.77 6.59
C GLU A 162 3.22 26.06 7.24
N ARG A 163 3.14 25.80 8.56
CA ARG A 163 4.18 25.11 9.32
C ARG A 163 4.38 23.68 8.82
N ASP A 164 3.32 22.91 8.73
CA ASP A 164 3.39 21.49 8.38
C ASP A 164 3.80 21.33 6.91
N TYR A 165 3.32 22.19 6.00
CA TYR A 165 3.77 22.21 4.61
C TYR A 165 5.27 22.49 4.48
N ARG A 166 5.80 23.49 5.21
CA ARG A 166 7.25 23.77 5.22
C ARG A 166 8.06 22.58 5.70
N ARG A 167 7.59 21.89 6.75
CA ARG A 167 8.23 20.67 7.26
C ARG A 167 8.29 19.60 6.16
N PHE A 168 7.17 19.25 5.53
CA PHE A 168 7.14 18.23 4.48
C PHE A 168 7.98 18.59 3.26
N ARG A 169 8.01 19.88 2.88
CA ARG A 169 8.90 20.36 1.82
C ARG A 169 10.38 20.12 2.20
N HIS A 170 10.76 20.39 3.44
CA HIS A 170 12.14 20.17 3.91
C HIS A 170 12.50 18.68 3.99
N GLU A 171 11.52 17.82 4.27
CA GLU A 171 11.63 16.36 4.21
C GLU A 171 11.66 15.80 2.77
N GLY A 172 11.58 16.65 1.75
CA GLY A 172 11.67 16.27 0.34
C GLY A 172 10.39 15.67 -0.23
N MET A 173 9.24 15.88 0.42
CA MET A 173 7.98 15.32 -0.06
C MET A 173 7.47 16.05 -1.30
N ASP A 174 7.04 15.28 -2.30
CA ASP A 174 6.59 15.81 -3.58
C ASP A 174 5.25 16.58 -3.45
N PRO A 175 5.12 17.79 -4.05
CA PRO A 175 3.91 18.61 -3.95
C PRO A 175 2.68 17.95 -4.60
N SER A 176 2.85 17.13 -5.63
CA SER A 176 1.76 16.39 -6.27
C SER A 176 1.24 15.28 -5.36
N ILE A 177 2.11 14.67 -4.54
CA ILE A 177 1.68 13.71 -3.51
C ILE A 177 0.82 14.42 -2.45
N MET A 178 1.27 15.57 -1.92
CA MET A 178 0.51 16.32 -0.92
C MET A 178 -0.88 16.75 -1.44
N LEU A 179 -0.92 17.32 -2.65
CA LEU A 179 -2.16 17.74 -3.28
C LEU A 179 -3.07 16.55 -3.66
N GLY A 180 -2.48 15.44 -4.13
CA GLY A 180 -3.21 14.22 -4.44
C GLY A 180 -3.87 13.62 -3.20
N SER A 181 -3.20 13.65 -2.05
CA SER A 181 -3.76 13.23 -0.76
C SER A 181 -4.90 14.15 -0.31
N ALA A 182 -4.73 15.47 -0.41
CA ALA A 182 -5.79 16.43 -0.14
C ALA A 182 -7.01 16.24 -1.06
N LEU A 183 -6.79 15.93 -2.35
CA LEU A 183 -7.85 15.66 -3.32
C LEU A 183 -8.63 14.39 -2.96
N ARG A 184 -7.95 13.29 -2.61
CA ARG A 184 -8.62 12.06 -2.16
C ARG A 184 -9.47 12.33 -0.93
N HIS A 185 -8.92 13.05 0.06
CA HIS A 185 -9.67 13.45 1.26
C HIS A 185 -10.90 14.29 0.93
N ALA A 186 -10.78 15.27 0.03
CA ALA A 186 -11.90 16.10 -0.42
C ALA A 186 -13.01 15.28 -1.10
N LEU A 187 -12.64 14.30 -1.93
CA LEU A 187 -13.57 13.38 -2.58
C LEU A 187 -14.27 12.48 -1.57
N THR A 188 -13.54 11.95 -0.58
CA THR A 188 -14.15 11.15 0.49
C THR A 188 -15.06 11.98 1.38
N LEU A 189 -14.68 13.21 1.73
CA LEU A 189 -15.58 14.13 2.42
C LEU A 189 -16.85 14.38 1.60
N LEU A 190 -16.72 14.62 0.30
CA LEU A 190 -17.86 14.87 -0.59
C LEU A 190 -18.79 13.66 -0.67
N SER A 191 -18.25 12.46 -0.89
CA SER A 191 -19.06 11.24 -0.95
C SER A 191 -19.76 10.96 0.38
N THR A 192 -19.06 11.15 1.51
CA THR A 192 -19.65 11.01 2.86
C THR A 192 -20.77 12.03 3.08
N ARG A 193 -20.59 13.30 2.68
CA ARG A 193 -21.64 14.33 2.83
C ARG A 193 -22.87 14.06 1.97
N ILE A 194 -22.70 13.49 0.77
CA ILE A 194 -23.81 13.13 -0.12
C ILE A 194 -24.54 11.89 0.43
N ALA A 195 -23.80 10.84 0.77
CA ALA A 195 -24.40 9.59 1.26
C ALA A 195 -25.08 9.75 2.63
N GLY A 196 -24.57 10.68 3.45
CA GLY A 196 -25.11 11.00 4.78
C GLY A 196 -26.19 12.08 4.78
N GLU A 197 -26.81 12.44 3.67
CA GLU A 197 -27.85 13.49 3.65
C GLU A 197 -28.95 13.20 4.69
N GLY A 198 -29.28 14.20 5.52
CA GLY A 198 -30.23 14.06 6.63
C GLY A 198 -29.67 13.40 7.90
N GLN A 199 -28.44 12.86 7.89
CA GLN A 199 -27.79 12.31 9.08
C GLN A 199 -27.00 13.40 9.83
N SER A 200 -26.77 13.19 11.14
CA SER A 200 -25.83 14.00 11.90
C SER A 200 -24.39 13.71 11.46
N GLN A 201 -23.50 14.68 11.61
CA GLN A 201 -22.08 14.52 11.26
C GLN A 201 -21.44 13.39 12.06
N SER A 202 -21.80 13.24 13.34
CA SER A 202 -21.36 12.13 14.19
C SER A 202 -21.71 10.75 13.61
N MET A 203 -22.94 10.59 13.08
CA MET A 203 -23.37 9.34 12.42
C MET A 203 -22.60 9.09 11.12
N MET A 204 -22.34 10.14 10.33
CA MET A 204 -21.51 10.02 9.12
C MET A 204 -20.10 9.53 9.44
N VAL A 205 -19.47 10.08 10.49
CA VAL A 205 -18.15 9.67 10.97
C VAL A 205 -18.17 8.24 11.50
N GLY A 206 -19.22 7.84 12.22
CA GLY A 206 -19.39 6.47 12.70
C GLY A 206 -19.46 5.43 11.57
N ASN A 207 -20.03 5.80 10.43
CA ASN A 207 -20.15 4.96 9.24
C ASN A 207 -18.90 4.99 8.33
N TRP A 208 -17.94 5.88 8.59
CA TRP A 208 -16.72 6.01 7.79
C TRP A 208 -15.75 4.86 8.09
N ARG A 209 -15.71 3.85 7.20
CA ARG A 209 -14.80 2.71 7.30
C ARG A 209 -13.33 3.14 7.18
N GLY A 210 -12.50 2.71 8.12
CA GLY A 210 -11.06 3.00 8.14
C GLY A 210 -10.69 4.41 8.62
N LEU A 211 -11.64 5.20 9.14
CA LEU A 211 -11.31 6.48 9.77
C LEU A 211 -10.74 6.27 11.17
N HIS A 212 -9.49 6.67 11.37
CA HIS A 212 -8.80 6.58 12.64
C HIS A 212 -9.54 7.32 13.77
N PHE A 213 -9.62 6.73 14.97
CA PHE A 213 -10.45 7.24 16.06
C PHE A 213 -10.07 8.66 16.50
N ARG A 214 -8.77 9.00 16.52
CA ARG A 214 -8.30 10.36 16.86
C ARG A 214 -8.70 11.40 15.82
N ARG A 215 -8.97 10.98 14.57
CA ARG A 215 -9.43 11.85 13.49
C ARG A 215 -10.94 12.05 13.45
N LYS A 216 -11.72 11.27 14.22
CA LYS A 216 -13.19 11.37 14.24
C LYS A 216 -13.66 12.80 14.53
N ALA A 217 -13.14 13.41 15.60
CA ALA A 217 -13.56 14.75 16.01
C ALA A 217 -13.20 15.83 14.98
N ILE A 218 -12.02 15.77 14.38
CA ILE A 218 -11.59 16.78 13.40
C ILE A 218 -12.34 16.62 12.07
N VAL A 219 -12.59 15.38 11.63
CA VAL A 219 -13.39 15.10 10.42
C VAL A 219 -14.85 15.46 10.63
N GLU A 220 -15.41 15.23 11.82
CA GLU A 220 -16.75 15.70 12.17
C GLU A 220 -16.87 17.23 12.01
N ALA A 221 -15.89 17.97 12.51
CA ALA A 221 -15.82 19.43 12.34
C ALA A 221 -15.70 19.84 10.86
N GLN A 222 -14.96 19.09 10.05
CA GLN A 222 -14.88 19.34 8.60
C GLN A 222 -16.23 19.09 7.91
N LEU A 223 -16.91 17.99 8.21
CA LEU A 223 -18.23 17.67 7.68
C LEU A 223 -19.28 18.72 8.06
N GLY A 224 -19.14 19.35 9.24
CA GLY A 224 -19.96 20.47 9.67
C GLY A 224 -19.75 21.75 8.87
N ARG A 225 -18.51 22.03 8.44
CA ARG A 225 -18.14 23.27 7.73
C ARG A 225 -18.38 23.20 6.23
N TRP A 226 -18.24 22.01 5.65
CA TRP A 226 -18.19 21.84 4.20
C TRP A 226 -19.52 21.32 3.64
N SER A 227 -20.17 22.14 2.80
CA SER A 227 -21.33 21.71 2.01
C SER A 227 -20.90 20.93 0.75
N PRO A 228 -21.77 20.10 0.17
CA PRO A 228 -21.45 19.39 -1.08
C PRO A 228 -21.06 20.34 -2.23
N VAL A 229 -21.67 21.52 -2.31
CA VAL A 229 -21.33 22.54 -3.31
C VAL A 229 -19.92 23.08 -3.08
N ALA A 230 -19.56 23.40 -1.84
CA ALA A 230 -18.23 23.89 -1.49
C ALA A 230 -17.15 22.82 -1.72
N LEU A 231 -17.43 21.56 -1.40
CA LEU A 231 -16.50 20.46 -1.63
C LEU A 231 -16.25 20.20 -3.11
N ARG A 232 -17.27 20.31 -3.97
CA ARG A 232 -17.07 20.25 -5.43
C ARG A 232 -16.11 21.33 -5.92
N HIS A 233 -16.25 22.55 -5.43
CA HIS A 233 -15.34 23.63 -5.76
C HIS A 233 -13.91 23.39 -5.22
N ALA A 234 -13.77 22.89 -3.99
CA ALA A 234 -12.47 22.50 -3.44
C ALA A 234 -11.80 21.38 -4.26
N VAL A 235 -12.57 20.39 -4.70
CA VAL A 235 -12.10 19.31 -5.59
C VAL A 235 -11.58 19.88 -6.90
N GLN A 236 -12.30 20.81 -7.54
CA GLN A 236 -11.86 21.47 -8.77
C GLN A 236 -10.53 22.22 -8.57
N LEU A 237 -10.42 23.02 -7.51
CA LEU A 237 -9.19 23.74 -7.18
C LEU A 237 -8.00 22.79 -6.97
N LEU A 238 -8.21 21.68 -6.27
CA LEU A 238 -7.16 20.68 -6.02
C LEU A 238 -6.75 19.95 -7.31
N GLN A 239 -7.70 19.62 -8.19
CA GLN A 239 -7.41 19.01 -9.50
C GLN A 239 -6.58 19.93 -10.39
N GLU A 240 -6.95 21.22 -10.46
CA GLU A 240 -6.20 22.24 -11.20
C GLU A 240 -4.78 22.38 -10.65
N ALA A 241 -4.63 22.42 -9.32
CA ALA A 241 -3.34 22.52 -8.68
C ALA A 241 -2.44 21.29 -8.91
N VAL A 242 -3.00 20.08 -8.89
CA VAL A 242 -2.26 18.84 -9.23
C VAL A 242 -1.75 18.91 -10.68
N LEU A 243 -2.59 19.36 -11.62
CA LEU A 243 -2.21 19.50 -13.01
C LEU A 243 -1.13 20.57 -13.21
N ALA A 244 -1.26 21.70 -12.52
CA ALA A 244 -0.27 22.78 -12.54
C ALA A 244 1.09 22.30 -12.00
N CYS A 245 1.12 21.55 -10.89
CA CYS A 245 2.36 21.02 -10.32
C CYS A 245 3.08 20.06 -11.29
N ARG A 246 2.34 19.23 -12.04
CA ARG A 246 2.93 18.33 -13.04
C ARG A 246 3.55 19.05 -14.25
N ARG A 247 3.14 20.30 -14.51
CA ARG A 247 3.59 21.09 -15.66
C ARG A 247 4.61 22.17 -15.28
N ALA A 248 4.72 22.49 -14.00
CA ALA A 248 5.58 23.54 -13.49
C ALA A 248 7.03 23.07 -13.31
N GLN A 249 7.95 24.04 -13.22
CA GLN A 249 9.29 23.78 -12.71
C GLN A 249 9.24 23.41 -11.21
N PRO A 250 10.18 22.61 -10.69
CA PRO A 250 10.13 22.07 -9.33
C PRO A 250 9.91 23.12 -8.22
N ASP A 251 10.58 24.27 -8.32
CA ASP A 251 10.48 25.34 -7.31
C ASP A 251 9.10 26.03 -7.31
N LEU A 252 8.47 26.14 -8.48
CA LEU A 252 7.13 26.72 -8.62
C LEU A 252 6.04 25.75 -8.16
N ALA A 253 6.25 24.44 -8.32
CA ALA A 253 5.29 23.42 -7.90
C ALA A 253 4.99 23.50 -6.39
N HIS A 254 6.03 23.72 -5.56
CA HIS A 254 5.82 23.90 -4.11
C HIS A 254 5.05 25.17 -3.77
N ALA A 255 5.33 26.28 -4.45
CA ALA A 255 4.61 27.53 -4.26
C ALA A 255 3.11 27.37 -4.60
N HIS A 256 2.80 26.71 -5.72
CA HIS A 256 1.42 26.43 -6.13
C HIS A 256 0.68 25.51 -5.16
N ALA A 257 1.35 24.45 -4.67
CA ALA A 257 0.74 23.53 -3.72
C ALA A 257 0.47 24.19 -2.37
N SER A 258 1.44 24.96 -1.84
CA SER A 258 1.28 25.72 -0.60
C SER A 258 0.14 26.73 -0.70
N ALA A 259 0.10 27.52 -1.77
CA ALA A 259 -0.95 28.52 -2.00
C ALA A 259 -2.34 27.88 -2.10
N THR A 260 -2.46 26.73 -2.78
CA THR A 260 -3.72 26.00 -2.88
C THR A 260 -4.21 25.51 -1.51
N LEU A 261 -3.35 24.90 -0.71
CA LEU A 261 -3.72 24.41 0.62
C LEU A 261 -4.11 25.55 1.58
N LEU A 262 -3.40 26.67 1.53
CA LEU A 262 -3.74 27.89 2.29
C LEU A 262 -5.08 28.49 1.82
N ARG A 263 -5.37 28.43 0.52
CA ARG A 263 -6.67 28.85 -0.03
C ARG A 263 -7.80 27.96 0.50
N ILE A 264 -7.62 26.64 0.54
CA ILE A 264 -8.57 25.71 1.16
C ILE A 264 -8.76 26.05 2.65
N ALA A 265 -7.68 26.35 3.37
CA ALA A 265 -7.75 26.72 4.79
C ALA A 265 -8.52 28.03 5.01
N THR A 266 -8.27 29.03 4.19
CA THR A 266 -9.00 30.31 4.24
C THR A 266 -10.49 30.11 3.99
N GLU A 267 -10.84 29.26 3.02
CA GLU A 267 -12.21 28.95 2.65
C GLU A 267 -12.93 28.18 3.79
N ALA A 268 -12.25 27.21 4.42
CA ALA A 268 -12.75 26.52 5.61
C ALA A 268 -12.93 27.46 6.82
N ALA A 269 -12.02 28.42 7.02
CA ALA A 269 -12.08 29.37 8.13
C ALA A 269 -13.28 30.33 8.02
N ARG A 270 -13.62 30.77 6.81
CA ARG A 270 -14.80 31.63 6.55
C ARG A 270 -16.13 30.95 6.85
N ARG A 271 -16.17 29.61 6.85
CA ARG A 271 -17.37 28.77 7.11
C ARG A 271 -17.57 28.42 8.59
N ARG A 272 -16.82 29.09 9.48
CA ARG A 272 -16.92 28.88 10.93
C ARG A 272 -18.10 29.63 11.57
N GLY A 273 -18.70 30.55 10.83
CA GLY A 273 -19.89 31.32 11.22
C GLY A 273 -21.18 30.71 10.69
#